data_AF-A0A9P1A6P3-F1
#
_entry.id   AF-A0A9P1A6P3-F1
#
_cell.length_a   1.000
_cell.length_b   1.000
_cell.length_c   1.000
_cell.angle_alpha   90.00
_cell.angle_beta   90.00
_cell.angle_gamma   90.00
#
_symmetry.space_group_name_H-M   'P 1'
#
loop_
_entity.id
_entity.type
_entity.pdbx_description
1 polymer ?
#
loop_
_entity_poly.entity_id
_entity_poly.type
_entity_poly.pdbx_seq_one_letter_code
_entity_poly.pdbx_strand_id
1 'polypeptide(L)'
;MSSEREASITLKNESDRYFMLRVMYMFPGQEKLTSKWVMLRPHEEQKVFEEIVYYTGALTKDEFCEFKLQGIKYKEVRDVEPLSFVYDGKHLILDDIHFMNNNAWIRHDLADNDNGMAVTVCAGLPNARIVSASSSTTHVFTIASWQG
;
A
#
# COMPACT_ATOMS: atom_id res chain seq x y z
N MET A 1 -6.30 -13.00 -27.44
CA MET A 1 -5.19 -12.04 -27.44
C MET A 1 -5.07 -11.49 -26.04
N SER A 2 -3.87 -11.53 -25.46
CA SER A 2 -3.51 -10.76 -24.28
C SER A 2 -2.78 -9.49 -24.73
N SER A 3 -2.79 -8.46 -23.90
CA SER A 3 -2.04 -7.24 -24.15
C SER A 3 -1.40 -6.76 -22.86
N GLU A 4 -0.10 -6.48 -22.96
CA GLU A 4 0.69 -5.93 -21.86
C GLU A 4 0.27 -4.48 -21.58
N ARG A 5 0.26 -4.14 -20.29
CA ARG A 5 -0.11 -2.83 -19.76
C ARG A 5 0.79 -2.50 -18.59
N GLU A 6 0.92 -1.21 -18.33
CA GLU A 6 1.77 -0.67 -17.28
C GLU A 6 0.98 0.29 -16.40
N ALA A 7 1.30 0.35 -15.11
CA ALA A 7 0.79 1.35 -14.19
C ALA A 7 1.88 1.72 -13.18
N SER A 8 1.73 2.85 -12.49
CA SER A 8 2.58 3.20 -11.35
C SER A 8 1.84 2.91 -10.03
N ILE A 9 2.56 2.77 -8.92
CA ILE A 9 1.94 2.64 -7.59
C ILE A 9 2.37 3.81 -6.71
N THR A 10 1.37 4.45 -6.10
CA THR A 10 1.53 5.51 -5.09
C THR A 10 0.98 5.05 -3.75
N LEU A 11 1.75 5.20 -2.68
CA LEU A 11 1.27 5.04 -1.31
C LEU A 11 0.71 6.37 -0.82
N LYS A 12 -0.45 6.35 -0.18
CA LYS A 12 -1.08 7.53 0.42
C LYS A 12 -1.42 7.26 1.88
N ASN A 13 -1.08 8.19 2.76
CA ASN A 13 -1.53 8.16 4.14
C ASN A 13 -2.78 9.03 4.26
N GLU A 14 -3.95 8.42 4.48
CA GLU A 14 -5.22 9.15 4.65
C GLU A 14 -5.58 9.37 6.13
N SER A 15 -4.64 9.09 7.05
CA SER A 15 -4.84 9.23 8.48
C SER A 15 -4.21 10.50 9.05
N ASP A 16 -4.61 10.87 10.27
CA ASP A 16 -3.99 11.94 11.05
C ASP A 16 -2.77 11.46 11.88
N ARG A 17 -2.10 10.38 11.44
CA ARG A 17 -0.94 9.78 12.11
C ARG A 17 0.21 9.61 11.14
N TYR A 18 1.42 9.50 11.67
CA TYR A 18 2.58 9.13 10.86
C TYR A 18 2.53 7.64 10.58
N PHE A 19 2.82 7.26 9.34
CA PHE A 19 2.89 5.86 8.94
C PHE A 19 4.17 5.59 8.17
N MET A 20 4.88 4.54 8.55
CA MET A 20 5.85 3.91 7.67
C MET A 20 5.15 2.81 6.90
N LEU A 21 5.02 2.94 5.59
CA LEU A 21 4.24 2.05 4.73
C LEU A 21 5.13 1.28 3.75
N ARG A 22 4.67 0.09 3.38
CA ARG A 22 5.23 -0.73 2.31
C ARG A 22 4.12 -1.46 1.58
N VAL A 23 4.21 -1.50 0.26
CA VAL A 23 3.29 -2.24 -0.61
C VAL A 23 4.02 -3.32 -1.37
N MET A 24 3.33 -4.43 -1.60
CA MET A 24 3.76 -5.50 -2.49
C MET A 24 2.73 -5.68 -3.58
N TYR A 25 3.19 -6.05 -4.76
CA TYR A 25 2.38 -6.28 -5.95
C TYR A 25 2.80 -7.58 -6.62
N MET A 26 1.84 -8.29 -7.20
CA MET A 26 2.09 -9.50 -7.99
C MET A 26 1.02 -9.65 -9.08
N PHE A 27 1.46 -10.09 -10.26
CA PHE A 27 0.61 -10.63 -11.31
C PHE A 27 1.03 -12.09 -11.57
N PRO A 28 0.10 -13.02 -11.88
CA PRO A 28 0.43 -14.42 -12.13
C PRO A 28 1.55 -14.60 -13.17
N GLY A 29 2.51 -15.46 -12.87
CA GLY A 29 3.66 -15.71 -13.74
C GLY A 29 4.77 -14.65 -13.71
N GLN A 30 4.60 -13.56 -12.94
CA GLN A 30 5.63 -12.53 -12.74
C GLN A 30 6.27 -12.64 -11.36
N GLU A 31 7.47 -12.05 -11.21
CA GLU A 31 8.10 -11.91 -9.90
C GLU A 31 7.32 -10.93 -9.01
N LYS A 32 7.25 -11.26 -7.72
CA LYS A 32 6.66 -10.38 -6.71
C LYS A 32 7.51 -9.11 -6.56
N LEU A 33 6.87 -7.95 -6.74
CA LEU A 33 7.47 -6.66 -6.45
C LEU A 33 7.21 -6.26 -4.99
N THR A 34 8.21 -5.69 -4.32
CA THR A 34 8.12 -5.21 -2.93
C THR A 34 8.77 -3.84 -2.82
N SER A 35 8.02 -2.83 -2.39
CA SER A 35 8.55 -1.48 -2.25
C SER A 35 9.53 -1.40 -1.08
N LYS A 36 10.38 -0.37 -1.09
CA LYS A 36 11.04 0.06 0.15
C LYS A 36 9.97 0.53 1.16
N TRP A 37 10.32 0.53 2.43
CA TRP A 37 9.55 1.22 3.45
C TRP A 37 9.68 2.74 3.25
N VAL A 38 8.56 3.46 3.31
CA VAL A 38 8.53 4.92 3.20
C VAL A 38 7.77 5.51 4.38
N MET A 39 8.33 6.55 5.01
CA MET A 39 7.65 7.30 6.07
C MET A 39 6.80 8.39 5.44
N LEU A 40 5.50 8.40 5.74
CA LEU A 40 4.54 9.40 5.28
C LEU A 40 3.94 10.15 6.48
N ARG A 41 3.93 11.48 6.37
CA ARG A 41 3.17 12.37 7.24
C ARG A 41 1.65 12.13 7.04
N PRO A 42 0.82 12.63 7.96
CA PRO A 42 -0.61 12.74 7.72
C PRO A 42 -0.90 13.37 6.35
N HIS A 43 -1.76 12.74 5.56
CA HIS A 43 -2.22 13.23 4.24
C HIS A 43 -1.14 13.30 3.14
N GLU A 44 0.06 12.78 3.39
CA GLU A 44 1.13 12.71 2.40
C GLU A 44 0.98 11.49 1.48
N GLU A 45 1.50 11.61 0.27
CA GLU A 45 1.58 10.53 -0.71
C GLU A 45 2.96 10.46 -1.36
N GLN A 46 3.39 9.26 -1.71
CA GLN A 46 4.67 9.01 -2.36
C GLN A 46 4.56 7.88 -3.37
N LYS A 47 5.04 8.13 -4.59
CA LYS A 47 5.21 7.09 -5.61
C LYS A 47 6.31 6.12 -5.19
N VAL A 48 6.02 4.82 -5.25
CA VAL A 48 6.94 3.75 -4.81
C VAL A 48 7.29 2.74 -5.89
N PHE A 49 6.51 2.68 -6.96
CA PHE A 49 6.86 1.99 -8.20
C PHE A 49 6.58 2.92 -9.38
N GLU A 50 7.58 3.11 -10.23
CA GLU A 50 7.39 3.83 -11.50
C GLU A 50 6.56 3.00 -12.48
N GLU A 51 6.76 1.68 -12.45
CA GLU A 51 6.14 0.75 -13.38
C GLU A 51 5.86 -0.58 -12.69
N ILE A 52 4.64 -1.07 -12.88
CA ILE A 52 4.20 -2.43 -12.64
C ILE A 52 3.54 -2.93 -13.92
N VAL A 53 3.79 -4.19 -14.27
CA VAL A 53 3.25 -4.79 -15.49
C VAL A 53 2.05 -5.67 -15.16
N TYR A 54 0.99 -5.56 -15.95
CA TYR A 54 -0.18 -6.46 -15.91
C TYR A 54 -0.66 -6.76 -17.32
N TYR A 55 -1.52 -7.76 -17.46
CA TYR A 55 -2.04 -8.17 -18.76
C TYR A 55 -3.56 -8.14 -18.80
N THR A 56 -4.11 -7.56 -19.87
CA THR A 56 -5.54 -7.54 -20.14
C THR A 56 -5.88 -8.39 -21.38
N GLY A 57 -7.16 -8.73 -21.54
CA GLY A 57 -7.67 -9.42 -22.72
C GLY A 57 -8.25 -10.80 -22.44
N ALA A 58 -8.74 -11.46 -23.50
CA ALA A 58 -9.54 -12.67 -23.35
C ALA A 58 -8.76 -13.89 -22.84
N LEU A 59 -7.44 -13.88 -22.91
CA LEU A 59 -6.57 -14.98 -22.47
C LEU A 59 -6.11 -14.84 -21.00
N THR A 60 -6.32 -13.68 -20.37
CA THR A 60 -5.90 -13.40 -18.99
C THR A 60 -7.09 -13.27 -18.04
N LYS A 61 -8.26 -13.80 -18.43
CA LYS A 61 -9.52 -13.66 -17.67
C LYS A 61 -9.49 -14.26 -16.27
N ASP A 62 -8.62 -15.23 -16.04
CA ASP A 62 -8.44 -15.92 -14.76
C ASP A 62 -7.15 -15.47 -14.03
N GLU A 63 -6.48 -14.44 -14.53
CA GLU A 63 -5.26 -13.86 -13.96
C GLU A 63 -5.57 -12.49 -13.36
N PHE A 64 -5.15 -12.28 -12.11
CA PHE A 64 -5.60 -11.15 -11.31
C PHE A 64 -4.43 -10.44 -10.65
N CYS A 65 -4.51 -9.10 -10.57
CA CYS A 65 -3.52 -8.33 -9.84
C CYS A 65 -3.75 -8.49 -8.34
N GLU A 66 -2.68 -8.79 -7.61
CA GLU A 66 -2.71 -8.95 -6.16
C GLU A 66 -1.82 -7.91 -5.47
N PHE A 67 -2.33 -7.37 -4.37
CA PHE A 67 -1.69 -6.33 -3.60
C PHE A 67 -1.64 -6.71 -2.13
N LYS A 68 -0.65 -6.17 -1.42
CA LYS A 68 -0.53 -6.31 0.02
C LYS A 68 0.07 -5.05 0.62
N LEU A 69 -0.59 -4.50 1.63
CA LEU A 69 -0.16 -3.28 2.33
C LEU A 69 0.20 -3.61 3.78
N GLN A 70 1.36 -3.13 4.20
CA GLN A 70 1.82 -3.17 5.57
C GLN A 70 2.14 -1.76 6.04
N GLY A 71 1.83 -1.46 7.29
CA GLY A 71 2.12 -0.17 7.90
C GLY A 71 2.63 -0.30 9.32
N ILE A 72 3.45 0.65 9.74
CA ILE A 72 3.80 0.87 11.13
C ILE A 72 3.30 2.27 11.46
N LYS A 73 2.34 2.34 12.38
CA LYS A 73 1.76 3.59 12.88
C LYS A 73 2.68 4.14 13.96
N TYR A 74 2.96 5.43 13.87
CA TYR A 74 3.73 6.17 14.86
C TYR A 74 2.88 7.26 15.48
N LYS A 75 3.13 7.53 16.76
CA LYS A 75 2.58 8.69 17.47
C LYS A 75 3.70 9.67 17.80
N GLU A 76 3.33 10.94 17.82
CA GLU A 76 4.19 12.02 18.26
C GLU A 76 4.22 12.06 19.79
N VAL A 77 5.42 12.19 20.36
CA VAL A 77 5.65 12.34 21.80
C VAL A 77 6.32 13.68 22.08
N ARG A 78 6.04 14.26 23.25
CA ARG A 78 6.56 15.58 23.64
C ARG A 78 7.99 15.52 24.16
N ASP A 79 8.31 14.46 24.88
CA ASP A 79 9.62 14.24 25.49
C ASP A 79 10.37 13.13 24.74
N VAL A 80 11.69 13.14 24.87
CA VAL A 80 12.54 12.08 24.31
C VAL A 80 12.29 10.78 25.07
N GLU A 81 11.49 9.89 24.49
CA GLU A 81 11.25 8.56 25.03
C GLU A 81 12.32 7.56 24.54
N PRO A 82 12.65 6.52 25.32
CA PRO A 82 13.41 5.39 24.82
C PRO A 82 12.74 4.80 23.57
N LEU A 83 13.54 4.51 22.53
CA LEU A 83 13.06 4.03 21.21
C LEU A 83 12.33 5.07 20.35
N SER A 84 12.18 6.32 20.82
CA SER A 84 11.77 7.41 19.95
C SER A 84 12.89 7.79 18.97
N PHE A 85 12.51 8.27 17.78
CA PHE A 85 13.43 8.83 16.80
C PHE A 85 12.91 10.17 16.29
N VAL A 86 13.81 11.01 15.77
CA VAL A 86 13.43 12.30 15.21
C VAL A 86 13.16 12.16 13.72
N TYR A 87 11.97 12.58 13.29
CA TYR A 87 11.60 12.71 11.90
C TYR A 87 10.87 14.03 11.69
N ASP A 88 11.35 14.84 10.74
CA ASP A 88 10.80 16.18 10.47
C ASP A 88 10.69 17.06 11.73
N GLY A 89 11.71 17.01 12.60
CA GLY A 89 11.75 17.79 13.85
C GLY A 89 10.83 17.29 14.96
N LYS A 90 10.10 16.18 14.76
CA LYS A 90 9.21 15.59 15.76
C LYS A 90 9.76 14.28 16.30
N HIS A 91 9.56 14.06 17.59
CA HIS A 91 9.86 12.79 18.23
C HIS A 91 8.71 11.81 17.98
N LEU A 92 9.01 10.72 17.28
CA LEU A 92 8.05 9.68 16.94
C LEU A 92 8.42 8.40 17.68
N ILE A 93 7.42 7.72 18.24
CA ILE A 93 7.55 6.38 18.79
C ILE A 93 6.55 5.45 18.13
N LEU A 94 6.93 4.18 17.98
CA LEU A 94 6.05 3.14 17.45
C LEU A 94 4.79 3.05 18.31
N ASP A 95 3.63 3.11 17.67
CA ASP A 95 2.33 2.97 18.31
C ASP A 95 1.78 1.56 18.05
N ASP A 96 1.55 1.21 16.77
CA ASP A 96 1.03 -0.10 16.36
C ASP A 96 1.60 -0.54 15.01
N ILE A 97 1.56 -1.85 14.74
CA ILE A 97 1.80 -2.42 13.41
C ILE A 97 0.45 -2.73 12.79
N HIS A 98 0.22 -2.35 11.54
CA HIS A 98 -1.02 -2.56 10.81
C HIS A 98 -0.80 -3.40 9.56
N PHE A 99 -1.76 -4.27 9.27
CA PHE A 99 -1.82 -5.01 8.02
C PHE A 99 -3.17 -4.84 7.35
N MET A 100 -3.16 -4.67 6.03
CA MET A 100 -4.39 -4.72 5.27
C MET A 100 -4.86 -6.16 5.21
N ASN A 101 -6.13 -6.39 5.58
CA ASN A 101 -6.78 -7.70 5.56
C ASN A 101 -5.94 -8.80 6.24
N ASN A 102 -5.48 -8.55 7.47
CA ASN A 102 -4.69 -9.50 8.26
C ASN A 102 -3.47 -10.05 7.52
N ASN A 103 -2.79 -9.20 6.74
CA ASN A 103 -1.58 -9.54 5.99
C ASN A 103 -1.83 -10.53 4.83
N ALA A 104 -3.08 -10.74 4.41
CA ALA A 104 -3.40 -11.51 3.22
C ALA A 104 -3.13 -10.71 1.94
N TRP A 105 -2.93 -11.41 0.84
CA TRP A 105 -2.99 -10.81 -0.50
C TRP A 105 -4.43 -10.44 -0.82
N ILE A 106 -4.59 -9.31 -1.50
CA ILE A 106 -5.89 -8.77 -1.91
C ILE A 106 -5.88 -8.64 -3.41
N ARG A 107 -6.89 -9.23 -4.03
CA ARG A 107 -7.18 -9.02 -5.44
C ARG A 107 -7.71 -7.61 -5.67
N HIS A 108 -7.11 -6.91 -6.62
CA HIS A 108 -7.61 -5.64 -7.15
C HIS A 108 -7.22 -5.55 -8.62
N ASP A 109 -8.16 -5.91 -9.51
CA ASP A 109 -7.86 -6.05 -10.93
C ASP A 109 -7.70 -4.69 -11.60
N LEU A 110 -6.68 -4.60 -12.45
CA LEU A 110 -6.45 -3.46 -13.32
C LEU A 110 -7.00 -3.75 -14.72
N ALA A 111 -7.59 -2.74 -15.33
CA ALA A 111 -8.22 -2.82 -16.65
C ALA A 111 -7.51 -1.88 -17.64
N ASP A 112 -7.91 -1.92 -18.91
CA ASP A 112 -7.25 -1.15 -19.98
C ASP A 112 -7.17 0.37 -19.71
N ASN A 113 -8.11 0.94 -18.96
CA ASN A 113 -8.13 2.35 -18.59
C ASN A 113 -7.17 2.71 -17.43
N ASP A 114 -6.55 1.71 -16.79
CA ASP A 114 -5.49 1.92 -15.80
C ASP A 114 -4.10 2.03 -16.44
N ASN A 115 -3.99 1.82 -17.75
CA ASN A 115 -2.72 1.85 -18.47
C ASN A 115 -2.08 3.25 -18.45
N GLY A 116 -0.84 3.32 -17.98
CA GLY A 116 -0.11 4.58 -17.76
C GLY A 116 -0.61 5.41 -16.58
N MET A 117 -1.58 4.90 -15.80
CA MET A 117 -2.18 5.61 -14.67
C MET A 117 -1.53 5.20 -13.34
N ALA A 118 -1.81 5.95 -12.28
CA ALA A 118 -1.38 5.61 -10.93
C ALA A 118 -2.45 4.80 -10.20
N VAL A 119 -2.05 3.67 -9.64
CA VAL A 119 -2.81 2.95 -8.61
C VAL A 119 -2.42 3.51 -7.25
N THR A 120 -3.38 4.05 -6.51
CA THR A 120 -3.16 4.61 -5.18
C THR A 120 -3.55 3.60 -4.11
N VAL A 121 -2.59 3.24 -3.27
CA VAL A 121 -2.79 2.36 -2.11
C VAL A 121 -2.81 3.22 -0.86
N CYS A 122 -4.01 3.41 -0.32
CA CYS A 122 -4.29 4.29 0.80
C CYS A 122 -4.26 3.53 2.13
N ALA A 123 -3.48 4.02 3.09
CA ALA A 123 -3.58 3.67 4.50
C ALA A 123 -4.51 4.66 5.21
N GLY A 124 -5.76 4.25 5.45
CA GLY A 124 -6.69 4.95 6.32
C GLY A 124 -6.97 4.12 7.58
N LEU A 125 -7.53 4.77 8.61
CA LEU A 125 -8.02 4.09 9.80
C LEU A 125 -9.54 4.30 9.90
N PRO A 126 -10.35 3.23 10.00
CA PRO A 126 -9.96 1.82 10.15
C PRO A 126 -9.68 1.08 8.83
N ASN A 127 -9.79 1.73 7.67
CA ASN A 127 -9.79 1.07 6.37
C ASN A 127 -8.62 1.46 5.48
N ALA A 128 -8.01 0.47 4.82
CA ALA A 128 -7.10 0.69 3.71
C ALA A 128 -7.84 0.48 2.39
N ARG A 129 -7.41 1.19 1.34
CA ARG A 129 -8.03 1.16 0.02
C ARG A 129 -6.99 1.00 -1.06
N ILE A 130 -7.37 0.34 -2.14
CA ILE A 130 -6.65 0.36 -3.42
C ILE A 130 -7.57 1.05 -4.40
N VAL A 131 -7.09 2.10 -5.05
CA VAL A 131 -7.86 2.93 -5.98
C VAL A 131 -7.11 3.00 -7.30
N SER A 132 -7.77 2.58 -8.37
CA SER A 132 -7.32 2.72 -9.75
C SER A 132 -8.34 3.58 -10.51
N ALA A 133 -8.09 3.86 -11.79
CA ALA A 133 -9.06 4.54 -12.64
C ALA A 133 -10.29 3.65 -12.93
N SER A 134 -10.11 2.33 -12.93
CA SER A 134 -11.17 1.35 -13.19
C SER A 134 -12.02 1.01 -11.96
N SER A 135 -11.44 1.00 -10.76
CA SER A 135 -12.15 0.48 -9.59
C SER A 135 -11.57 0.96 -8.26
N SER A 136 -12.27 0.63 -7.17
CA SER A 136 -11.74 0.76 -5.82
C SER A 136 -12.06 -0.47 -4.99
N THR A 137 -11.05 -0.99 -4.30
CA THR A 137 -11.17 -2.08 -3.33
C THR A 137 -10.91 -1.54 -1.93
N THR A 138 -11.75 -1.87 -0.96
CA THR A 138 -11.60 -1.42 0.44
C THR A 138 -11.51 -2.64 1.36
N HIS A 139 -10.55 -2.63 2.29
CA HIS A 139 -10.40 -3.64 3.33
C HIS A 139 -10.09 -2.99 4.68
N VAL A 140 -10.29 -3.76 5.74
CA VAL A 140 -9.90 -3.31 7.10
C VAL A 140 -8.38 -3.27 7.20
N PHE A 141 -7.87 -2.19 7.78
CA PHE A 141 -6.45 -2.00 8.11
C PHE A 141 -6.25 -2.22 9.60
N THR A 142 -6.25 -3.50 9.98
CA THR A 142 -6.25 -3.94 11.38
C THR A 142 -4.86 -3.86 11.98
N ILE A 143 -4.83 -3.69 13.31
CA ILE A 143 -3.61 -3.89 14.08
C ILE A 143 -3.21 -5.37 13.95
N ALA A 144 -1.93 -5.61 13.67
CA ALA A 144 -1.33 -6.91 13.69
C ALA A 144 -1.40 -7.47 15.12
N SER A 145 -2.30 -8.42 15.36
CA SER A 145 -2.29 -9.17 16.61
C SER A 145 -1.04 -10.06 16.63
N TRP A 146 -0.13 -9.82 17.58
CA TRP A 146 0.91 -10.78 17.91
C TRP A 146 0.23 -12.05 18.44
N GLN A 147 0.25 -13.12 17.66
CA GLN A 147 0.01 -14.46 18.18
C GLN A 147 1.37 -14.97 18.64
N GLY A 148 1.64 -14.82 19.94
CA GLY A 148 2.83 -15.37 20.59
C GLY A 148 2.80 -16.89 20.67
#